data_AF-A0A973XNY8-F1
#
_entry.id   AF-A0A973XNY8-F1
#
_cell.length_a   1.000
_cell.length_b   1.000
_cell.length_c   1.000
_cell.angle_alpha   90.00
_cell.angle_beta   90.00
_cell.angle_gamma   90.00
#
_symmetry.space_group_name_H-M   'P 1'
#
loop_
_entity.id
_entity.type
_entity.pdbx_description
1 polymer ?
#
loop_
_entity_poly.entity_id
_entity_poly.type
_entity_poly.pdbx_seq_one_letter_code
_entity_poly.pdbx_strand_id
1 'polypeptide(L)'
;MTAYELAQVNIARLKHPLDSAELKDFVDNLDPVNAVADAADGFVWRLQDAAGNATDLRVFGDDTLMVNMSVWRDTNALTAFMYQGTHRELLARRYEFFERVKEVMTTMWWVPAGHRPTVREAEERLLHVREHGPTQYAFTLRTSFPPPVGG
;
A
#
# COMPACT_ATOMS: atom_id res chain seq x y z
N MET A 1 -18.18 3.91 15.62
CA MET A 1 -16.98 4.29 14.85
C MET A 1 -15.77 3.73 15.57
N THR A 2 -14.82 3.12 14.86
CA THR A 2 -13.56 2.66 15.47
C THR A 2 -12.70 3.87 15.82
N ALA A 3 -11.93 3.80 16.92
CA ALA A 3 -11.01 4.89 17.28
C ALA A 3 -9.77 4.94 16.37
N TYR A 4 -9.46 3.81 15.72
CA TYR A 4 -8.33 3.63 14.84
C TYR A 4 -8.74 2.99 13.52
N GLU A 5 -7.96 3.29 12.49
CA GLU A 5 -8.01 2.74 11.13
C GLU A 5 -6.64 2.14 10.80
N LEU A 6 -6.61 1.18 9.89
CA LEU A 6 -5.39 0.52 9.44
C LEU A 6 -4.82 1.23 8.21
N ALA A 7 -3.68 1.87 8.35
CA ALA A 7 -2.89 2.35 7.22
C ALA A 7 -2.01 1.22 6.68
N GLN A 8 -1.83 1.19 5.37
CA GLN A 8 -1.01 0.22 4.66
C GLN A 8 -0.29 0.91 3.50
N VAL A 9 1.01 0.65 3.35
CA VAL A 9 1.80 1.10 2.20
C VAL A 9 2.48 -0.09 1.53
N ASN A 10 2.51 -0.05 0.19
CA ASN A 10 3.36 -0.87 -0.67
C ASN A 10 4.28 0.06 -1.45
N ILE A 11 5.54 -0.33 -1.55
CA ILE A 11 6.47 0.24 -2.51
C ILE A 11 6.98 -0.87 -3.43
N ALA A 12 7.22 -0.55 -4.69
CA ALA A 12 7.68 -1.55 -5.65
C ALA A 12 8.66 -0.91 -6.63
N ARG A 13 9.77 -1.60 -6.90
CA ARG A 13 10.74 -1.16 -7.90
C ARG A 13 10.28 -1.61 -9.28
N LEU A 14 10.08 -0.66 -10.18
CA LEU A 14 9.68 -0.91 -11.56
C LEU A 14 10.84 -1.52 -12.35
N LYS A 15 10.55 -2.50 -13.20
CA LYS A 15 11.55 -3.08 -14.13
C LYS A 15 11.83 -2.20 -15.35
N HIS A 16 10.85 -1.40 -15.73
CA HIS A 16 10.87 -0.52 -16.90
C HIS A 16 10.26 0.84 -16.52
N PRO A 17 10.50 1.91 -17.30
CA PRO A 17 9.80 3.17 -17.13
C PRO A 17 8.28 2.99 -17.16
N LEU A 18 7.53 3.77 -16.36
CA LEU A 18 6.09 3.60 -16.21
C LEU A 18 5.31 3.81 -17.54
N ASP A 19 5.84 4.62 -18.44
CA ASP A 19 5.29 4.91 -19.77
C ASP A 19 5.69 3.89 -20.86
N SER A 20 6.42 2.82 -20.48
CA SER A 20 6.89 1.80 -21.42
C SER A 20 5.77 0.82 -21.83
N ALA A 21 5.94 0.19 -23.00
CA ALA A 21 4.99 -0.79 -23.51
C ALA A 21 4.89 -2.03 -22.59
N GLU A 22 5.99 -2.38 -21.90
CA GLU A 22 6.07 -3.51 -20.97
C GLU A 22 5.23 -3.30 -19.70
N LEU A 23 5.05 -2.05 -19.25
CA LEU A 23 4.22 -1.72 -18.10
C LEU A 23 2.80 -1.30 -18.46
N LYS A 24 2.46 -1.20 -19.74
CA LYS A 24 1.14 -0.76 -20.19
C LYS A 24 0.00 -1.59 -19.58
N ASP A 25 0.11 -2.91 -19.57
CA ASP A 25 -0.91 -3.80 -18.98
C ASP A 25 -1.12 -3.50 -17.48
N PHE A 26 -0.03 -3.24 -16.75
CA PHE A 26 -0.12 -2.87 -15.34
C PHE A 26 -0.79 -1.50 -15.16
N VAL A 27 -0.39 -0.49 -15.94
CA VAL A 27 -0.95 0.87 -15.88
C VAL A 27 -2.43 0.89 -16.24
N ASP A 28 -2.84 0.18 -17.30
CA ASP A 28 -4.23 0.08 -17.73
C ASP A 28 -5.14 -0.56 -16.65
N ASN A 29 -4.56 -1.36 -15.75
CA ASN A 29 -5.28 -2.00 -14.64
C ASN A 29 -5.28 -1.20 -13.33
N LEU A 30 -4.61 -0.05 -13.25
CA LEU A 30 -4.60 0.79 -12.04
C LEU A 30 -6.01 1.29 -11.70
N ASP A 31 -6.70 1.93 -12.65
CA ASP A 31 -8.03 2.49 -12.41
C ASP A 31 -9.07 1.42 -12.05
N PRO A 32 -9.15 0.27 -12.75
CA PRO A 32 -10.02 -0.84 -12.36
C PRO A 32 -9.75 -1.34 -10.93
N VAL A 33 -8.49 -1.54 -10.56
CA VAL A 33 -8.13 -2.02 -9.21
C VAL A 33 -8.48 -0.98 -8.15
N ASN A 34 -8.21 0.29 -8.42
CA ASN A 34 -8.56 1.40 -7.55
C ASN A 34 -10.09 1.50 -7.36
N ALA A 35 -10.88 1.33 -8.42
CA ALA A 35 -12.34 1.34 -8.33
C ALA A 35 -12.87 0.17 -7.49
N VAL A 36 -12.26 -1.01 -7.59
CA VAL A 36 -12.61 -2.16 -6.73
C VAL A 36 -12.26 -1.88 -5.27
N ALA A 37 -11.13 -1.24 -5.00
CA ALA A 37 -10.76 -0.83 -3.64
C ALA A 37 -11.75 0.21 -3.10
N ASP A 38 -12.05 1.25 -3.89
CA ASP A 38 -12.96 2.34 -3.54
C ASP A 38 -14.39 1.84 -3.20
N ALA A 39 -14.81 0.72 -3.80
CA ALA A 39 -16.10 0.07 -3.55
C ALA A 39 -16.09 -1.02 -2.45
N ALA A 40 -14.91 -1.38 -1.92
CA ALA A 40 -14.78 -2.48 -0.96
C ALA A 40 -15.34 -2.10 0.43
N ASP A 41 -16.03 -3.04 1.09
CA ASP A 41 -16.48 -2.83 2.47
C ASP A 41 -15.29 -2.63 3.40
N GLY A 42 -15.32 -1.52 4.15
CA GLY A 42 -14.26 -1.12 5.06
C GLY A 42 -13.08 -0.40 4.40
N PHE A 43 -13.13 -0.09 3.10
CA PHE A 43 -12.20 0.87 2.51
C PHE A 43 -12.50 2.29 3.02
N VAL A 44 -11.45 3.06 3.33
CA VAL A 44 -11.59 4.41 3.90
C VAL A 44 -10.94 5.48 3.02
N TRP A 45 -9.72 5.23 2.52
CA TRP A 45 -8.98 6.19 1.72
C TRP A 45 -7.81 5.54 0.98
N ARG A 46 -7.36 6.17 -0.10
CA ARG A 46 -6.07 5.87 -0.75
C ARG A 46 -5.33 7.14 -1.13
N LEU A 47 -4.02 7.03 -1.18
CA LEU A 47 -3.12 8.06 -1.67
C LEU A 47 -3.37 8.29 -3.16
N GLN A 48 -3.52 9.56 -3.52
CA GLN A 48 -3.78 10.03 -4.87
C GLN A 48 -3.00 11.33 -5.12
N ASP A 49 -2.54 11.50 -6.34
CA ASP A 49 -2.05 12.71 -6.96
C ASP A 49 -3.21 13.43 -7.67
N ALA A 50 -2.90 14.52 -8.39
CA ALA A 50 -3.91 15.30 -9.10
C ALA A 50 -4.65 14.52 -10.20
N ALA A 51 -4.07 13.43 -10.72
CA ALA A 51 -4.68 12.55 -11.71
C ALA A 51 -5.51 11.42 -11.08
N GLY A 52 -5.58 11.33 -9.75
CA GLY A 52 -6.34 10.31 -9.03
C GLY A 52 -5.60 8.98 -8.84
N ASN A 53 -4.33 8.90 -9.22
CA ASN A 53 -3.44 7.75 -9.03
C ASN A 53 -2.27 8.12 -8.11
N ALA A 54 -1.35 7.23 -7.75
CA ALA A 54 -0.18 7.60 -6.92
C ALA A 54 1.15 7.51 -7.69
N THR A 55 1.06 7.50 -9.01
CA THR A 55 2.17 7.21 -9.93
C THR A 55 3.19 8.34 -10.02
N ASP A 56 2.76 9.58 -9.79
CA ASP A 56 3.65 10.74 -9.82
C ASP A 56 4.33 11.01 -8.46
N LEU A 57 3.93 10.28 -7.42
CA LEU A 57 4.51 10.41 -6.09
C LEU A 57 5.80 9.61 -5.99
N ARG A 58 6.78 10.18 -5.28
CA ARG A 58 8.09 9.58 -5.05
C ARG A 58 8.23 9.16 -3.60
N VAL A 59 8.85 8.01 -3.40
CA VAL A 59 9.20 7.47 -2.09
C VAL A 59 10.71 7.29 -2.01
N PHE A 60 11.31 7.71 -0.91
CA PHE A 60 12.76 7.80 -0.71
C PHE A 60 13.49 8.66 -1.77
N GLY A 61 12.76 9.51 -2.51
CA GLY A 61 13.32 10.27 -3.63
C GLY A 61 13.78 9.42 -4.82
N ASP A 62 13.29 8.18 -4.96
CA ASP A 62 13.66 7.26 -6.04
C ASP A 62 12.53 7.19 -7.10
N ASP A 63 12.82 7.66 -8.32
CA ASP A 63 11.88 7.65 -9.46
C ASP A 63 11.56 6.25 -9.99
N THR A 64 12.35 5.24 -9.63
CA THR A 64 12.12 3.85 -10.01
C THR A 64 11.27 3.10 -8.99
N LEU A 65 10.95 3.73 -7.85
CA LEU A 65 10.04 3.20 -6.85
C LEU A 65 8.65 3.80 -7.02
N MET A 66 7.68 2.91 -7.28
CA MET A 66 6.27 3.24 -7.17
C MET A 66 5.82 3.09 -5.72
N VAL A 67 4.94 3.99 -5.26
CA VAL A 67 4.28 3.92 -3.96
C VAL A 67 2.76 3.81 -4.12
N ASN A 68 2.14 2.94 -3.34
CA ASN A 68 0.71 2.89 -3.15
C ASN A 68 0.42 2.84 -1.65
N MET A 69 -0.54 3.63 -1.20
CA MET A 69 -0.90 3.68 0.21
C MET A 69 -2.41 3.79 0.36
N SER A 70 -2.96 3.07 1.33
CA SER A 70 -4.39 3.00 1.60
C SER A 70 -4.68 2.94 3.09
N VAL A 71 -5.89 3.32 3.47
CA VAL A 71 -6.43 3.25 4.82
C VAL A 71 -7.71 2.44 4.78
N TRP A 72 -7.84 1.54 5.74
CA TRP A 72 -8.93 0.57 5.88
C TRP A 72 -9.48 0.62 7.29
N ARG A 73 -10.71 0.16 7.48
CA ARG A 73 -11.33 0.01 8.80
C ARG A 73 -10.52 -0.91 9.70
N ASP A 74 -10.02 -2.01 9.15
CA ASP A 74 -9.29 -3.05 9.88
C ASP A 74 -8.54 -4.00 8.93
N THR A 75 -7.75 -4.91 9.49
CA THR A 75 -6.98 -5.92 8.75
C THR A 75 -7.85 -6.90 7.96
N ASN A 76 -9.07 -7.20 8.42
CA ASN A 76 -9.97 -8.13 7.73
C ASN A 76 -10.50 -7.50 6.45
N ALA A 77 -10.86 -6.23 6.47
CA ALA A 77 -11.26 -5.47 5.27
C ALA A 77 -10.15 -5.46 4.20
N LEU A 78 -8.91 -5.12 4.60
CA LEU A 78 -7.76 -5.15 3.70
C LEU A 78 -7.52 -6.54 3.10
N THR A 79 -7.51 -7.58 3.93
CA THR A 79 -7.24 -8.95 3.46
C THR A 79 -8.35 -9.48 2.56
N ALA A 80 -9.62 -9.13 2.82
CA ALA A 80 -10.73 -9.47 1.94
C ALA A 80 -10.54 -8.87 0.54
N PHE A 81 -10.11 -7.61 0.44
CA PHE A 81 -9.78 -6.99 -0.84
C PHE A 81 -8.61 -7.68 -1.55
N MET A 82 -7.51 -7.96 -0.82
CA MET A 82 -6.29 -8.51 -1.43
C MET A 82 -6.49 -9.84 -2.17
N TYR A 83 -7.41 -10.68 -1.68
CA TYR A 83 -7.64 -12.03 -2.19
C TYR A 83 -8.79 -12.14 -3.22
N GLN A 84 -9.36 -11.02 -3.66
CA GLN A 84 -10.48 -10.99 -4.60
C GLN A 84 -10.10 -10.38 -5.96
N GLY A 85 -10.76 -10.86 -7.02
CA GLY A 85 -10.79 -10.25 -8.35
C GLY A 85 -9.43 -9.97 -9.00
N THR A 86 -9.39 -8.90 -9.80
CA THR A 86 -8.24 -8.44 -10.60
C THR A 86 -6.98 -8.16 -9.77
N HIS A 87 -7.13 -7.69 -8.53
CA HIS A 87 -5.98 -7.46 -7.65
C HIS A 87 -5.17 -8.74 -7.40
N ARG A 88 -5.85 -9.88 -7.19
CA ARG A 88 -5.19 -11.17 -7.01
C ARG A 88 -4.42 -11.61 -8.27
N GLU A 89 -4.97 -11.36 -9.45
CA GLU A 89 -4.35 -11.72 -10.73
C GLU A 89 -3.07 -10.91 -10.97
N LEU A 90 -3.11 -9.59 -10.76
CA LEU A 90 -1.92 -8.74 -10.84
C LEU A 90 -0.89 -9.10 -9.78
N LEU A 91 -1.32 -9.44 -8.56
CA LEU A 91 -0.40 -9.88 -7.51
C LEU A 91 0.32 -11.19 -7.90
N ALA A 92 -0.35 -12.11 -8.59
CA ALA A 92 0.27 -13.32 -9.12
C ALA A 92 1.30 -13.02 -10.21
N ARG A 93 1.04 -12.01 -11.05
CA ARG A 93 1.90 -11.56 -12.15
C ARG A 93 2.88 -10.45 -11.77
N ARG A 94 2.96 -10.05 -10.50
CA ARG A 94 3.76 -8.89 -10.04
C ARG A 94 5.21 -8.88 -10.50
N TYR A 95 5.84 -10.04 -10.70
CA TYR A 95 7.23 -10.12 -11.17
C TYR A 95 7.39 -9.93 -12.68
N GLU A 96 6.31 -9.76 -13.44
CA GLU A 96 6.36 -9.26 -14.81
C GLU A 96 6.68 -7.76 -14.80
N PHE A 97 6.13 -7.03 -13.82
CA PHE A 97 6.18 -5.57 -13.75
C PHE A 97 7.28 -5.04 -12.79
N PHE A 98 7.51 -5.76 -11.69
CA PHE A 98 8.36 -5.30 -10.59
C PHE A 98 9.58 -6.19 -10.38
N GLU A 99 10.67 -5.57 -9.92
CA GLU A 99 11.88 -6.27 -9.54
C GLU A 99 11.69 -7.09 -8.26
N ARG A 100 12.50 -8.15 -8.12
CA ARG A 100 12.58 -8.92 -6.88
C ARG A 100 13.54 -8.22 -5.93
N VAL A 101 12.98 -7.49 -4.99
CA VAL A 101 13.75 -6.80 -3.96
C VAL A 101 13.70 -7.60 -2.65
N LYS A 102 14.83 -7.68 -1.94
CA LYS A 102 14.95 -8.50 -0.72
C LYS A 102 14.45 -7.75 0.52
N GLU A 103 14.47 -6.43 0.46
CA GLU A 103 14.07 -5.52 1.51
C GLU A 103 12.55 -5.57 1.75
N VAL A 104 12.14 -5.11 2.93
CA VAL A 104 10.72 -4.93 3.23
C VAL A 104 10.15 -3.84 2.32
N MET A 105 9.13 -4.22 1.57
CA MET A 105 8.44 -3.38 0.58
C MET A 105 7.00 -3.06 0.96
N THR A 106 6.50 -3.65 2.04
CA THR A 106 5.14 -3.47 2.51
C THR A 106 5.17 -3.30 4.03
N THR A 107 4.44 -2.32 4.54
CA THR A 107 4.18 -2.19 5.97
C THR A 107 2.77 -1.69 6.24
N MET A 108 2.31 -1.89 7.47
CA MET A 108 1.03 -1.46 8.00
C MET A 108 1.21 -0.87 9.39
N TRP A 109 0.34 0.05 9.76
CA TRP A 109 0.30 0.63 11.10
C TRP A 109 -1.10 1.17 11.41
N TRP A 110 -1.41 1.29 12.69
CA TRP A 110 -2.67 1.87 13.12
C TRP A 110 -2.56 3.39 13.19
N VAL A 111 -3.59 4.07 12.68
CA VAL A 111 -3.70 5.53 12.71
C VAL A 111 -5.02 5.93 13.36
N PRO A 112 -5.09 7.09 14.05
CA PRO A 112 -6.36 7.59 14.56
C PRO A 112 -7.38 7.71 13.42
N ALA A 113 -8.65 7.40 13.70
CA ALA A 113 -9.69 7.49 12.69
C ALA A 113 -9.77 8.90 12.09
N GLY A 114 -9.80 8.99 10.76
CA GLY A 114 -9.76 10.26 10.02
C GLY A 114 -8.34 10.78 9.72
N HIS A 115 -7.28 10.19 10.27
CA HIS A 115 -5.91 10.51 9.87
C HIS A 115 -5.63 10.00 8.46
N ARG A 116 -4.92 10.80 7.66
CA ARG A 116 -4.52 10.47 6.29
C ARG A 116 -3.00 10.52 6.22
N PRO A 117 -2.32 9.35 6.20
CA PRO A 117 -0.88 9.33 6.25
C PRO A 117 -0.24 9.99 5.04
N THR A 118 1.01 10.43 5.22
CA THR A 118 1.81 11.03 4.15
C THR A 118 2.86 10.04 3.64
N VAL A 119 3.44 10.29 2.47
CA VAL A 119 4.55 9.47 1.96
C VAL A 119 5.74 9.49 2.93
N ARG A 120 6.04 10.64 3.54
CA ARG A 120 7.07 10.75 4.58
C ARG A 120 6.78 9.84 5.79
N GLU A 121 5.53 9.80 6.24
CA GLU A 121 5.15 8.88 7.32
C GLU A 121 5.35 7.42 6.89
N ALA A 122 4.97 7.06 5.67
CA ALA A 122 5.19 5.72 5.14
C ALA A 122 6.68 5.34 5.05
N GLU A 123 7.55 6.27 4.66
CA GLU A 123 9.01 6.08 4.65
C GLU A 123 9.53 5.77 6.05
N GLU A 124 9.14 6.57 7.05
CA GLU A 124 9.51 6.38 8.46
C GLU A 124 9.06 4.99 8.96
N ARG A 125 7.85 4.56 8.62
CA ARG A 125 7.31 3.23 9.01
C ARG A 125 8.08 2.09 8.32
N LEU A 126 8.38 2.23 7.03
CA LEU A 126 9.13 1.23 6.26
C LEU A 126 10.55 1.08 6.80
N LEU A 127 11.25 2.19 7.05
CA LEU A 127 12.59 2.19 7.63
C LEU A 127 12.59 1.52 9.00
N HIS A 128 11.59 1.83 9.85
CA HIS A 128 11.46 1.20 11.16
C HIS A 128 11.36 -0.32 11.06
N VAL A 129 10.52 -0.85 10.17
CA VAL A 129 10.38 -2.31 10.00
C VAL A 129 11.65 -2.94 9.44
N ARG A 130 12.39 -2.24 8.58
CA ARG A 130 13.67 -2.73 8.04
C ARG A 130 14.75 -2.82 9.12
N GLU A 131 14.78 -1.88 10.05
CA GLU A 131 15.80 -1.80 11.10
C GLU A 131 15.45 -2.68 12.32
N HIS A 132 14.20 -2.64 12.77
CA HIS A 132 13.77 -3.23 14.04
C HIS A 132 12.90 -4.49 13.87
N GLY A 133 12.48 -4.80 12.64
CA GLY A 133 11.43 -5.78 12.39
C GLY A 133 10.03 -5.28 12.77
N PRO A 134 9.01 -6.16 12.69
CA PRO A 134 7.62 -5.79 13.01
C PRO A 134 7.42 -5.44 14.49
N THR A 135 6.79 -4.31 14.76
CA THR A 135 6.42 -3.82 16.11
C THR A 135 5.03 -3.16 16.08
N GLN A 136 4.48 -2.76 17.23
CA GLN A 136 3.21 -2.00 17.27
C GLN A 136 3.30 -0.66 16.53
N TYR A 137 4.50 -0.08 16.38
CA TYR A 137 4.71 1.15 15.62
C TYR A 137 4.52 0.92 14.12
N ALA A 138 5.04 -0.18 13.57
CA ALA A 138 4.90 -0.54 12.17
C ALA A 138 5.14 -2.04 12.01
N PHE A 139 4.31 -2.70 11.20
CA PHE A 139 4.28 -4.16 11.10
C PHE A 139 3.91 -4.65 9.70
N THR A 140 3.75 -5.98 9.53
CA THR A 140 3.45 -6.60 8.23
C THR A 140 2.27 -7.57 8.36
N LEU A 141 1.70 -8.03 7.24
CA LEU A 141 0.59 -9.00 7.28
C LEU A 141 0.99 -10.31 7.95
N ARG A 142 2.27 -10.69 7.86
CA ARG A 142 2.80 -11.90 8.49
C ARG A 142 2.85 -11.79 10.03
N THR A 143 3.02 -10.58 10.55
CA THR A 143 3.14 -10.32 11.98
C THR A 143 2.29 -9.09 12.29
N SER A 144 1.01 -9.31 12.61
CA SER A 144 0.05 -8.24 12.86
C SER A 144 -0.10 -7.92 14.35
N PHE A 145 -0.50 -6.69 14.64
CA PHE A 145 -0.79 -6.22 15.98
C PHE A 145 -2.23 -5.67 16.05
N PRO A 146 -2.93 -5.78 17.18
CA PRO A 146 -4.25 -5.16 17.36
C PRO A 146 -4.15 -3.62 17.37
N PRO A 147 -5.25 -2.89 17.10
CA PRO A 147 -5.27 -1.44 17.26
C PRO A 147 -4.95 -1.07 18.71
N PRO A 148 -4.33 0.11 18.94
CA PRO A 148 -4.11 0.60 20.30
C PRO A 148 -5.43 0.65 21.07
N VAL A 149 -5.41 0.17 22.31
CA VAL A 149 -6.51 0.42 23.24
C VAL A 149 -6.47 1.92 23.57
N GLY A 150 -7.54 2.64 23.23
CA GLY A 150 -7.67 4.04 23.62
C GLY A 150 -7.48 4.15 25.12
N GLY A 151 -6.55 5.02 25.54
CA GLY A 151 -6.41 5.41 26.95
C GLY A 151 -7.59 6.22 27.43
#